data_AF-A0A1H3NUP7-F1
#
_entry.id   AF-A0A1H3NUP7-F1
#
_cell.length_a   1.000
_cell.length_b   1.000
_cell.length_c   1.000
_cell.angle_alpha   90.00
_cell.angle_beta   90.00
_cell.angle_gamma   90.00
#
_symmetry.space_group_name_H-M   'P 1'
#
loop_
_entity.id
_entity.type
_entity.pdbx_description
1 polymer ?
#
loop_
_entity_poly.entity_id
_entity_poly.type
_entity_poly.pdbx_seq_one_letter_code
_entity_poly.pdbx_strand_id
1 'polypeptide(L)'
;MSNEPVVMQVYCRVEVLVRAPAAVAERAVRELTGADIDWSAEPDTLAEAVAELRTDLPQALGSLLDPHRMLSDVSGVEFRGGHLWVEPGAPSPRFLPGFVEPDER
;
A
#
# COMPACT_ATOMS: atom_id res chain seq x y z
N MET A 1 32.17 -6.26 14.09
CA MET A 1 30.72 -6.47 13.97
C MET A 1 30.51 -7.71 13.14
N SER A 2 29.58 -8.59 13.49
CA SER A 2 29.27 -9.78 12.68
C SER A 2 28.90 -9.34 11.25
N ASN A 3 29.42 -10.04 10.24
CA ASN A 3 29.14 -9.78 8.83
C ASN A 3 27.98 -10.66 8.32
N GLU A 4 27.23 -11.27 9.24
CA GLU A 4 26.09 -12.12 8.92
C GLU A 4 24.83 -11.27 8.67
N PRO A 5 23.99 -11.63 7.69
CA PRO A 5 22.72 -10.97 7.44
C PRO A 5 21.79 -11.05 8.66
N VAL A 6 21.13 -9.94 8.98
CA VAL A 6 20.11 -9.87 10.04
C VAL A 6 18.74 -9.61 9.41
N VAL A 7 17.75 -10.40 9.79
CA VAL A 7 16.35 -10.16 9.40
C VAL A 7 15.74 -9.16 10.37
N MET A 8 15.15 -8.09 9.84
CA MET A 8 14.42 -7.10 10.61
C MET A 8 12.97 -7.04 10.14
N GLN A 9 12.04 -6.91 11.09
CA GLN A 9 10.62 -6.65 10.81
C GLN A 9 10.36 -5.16 11.04
N VAL A 10 9.85 -4.48 10.01
CA VAL A 10 9.55 -3.04 10.07
C VAL A 10 8.03 -2.87 10.17
N TYR A 11 7.57 -2.19 11.20
CA TYR A 11 6.15 -1.87 11.40
C TYR A 11 5.95 -0.36 11.25
N CYS A 12 5.09 0.06 10.32
CA CYS A 12 4.87 1.48 10.00
C CYS A 12 3.37 1.79 9.91
N ARG A 13 2.94 2.93 10.47
CA ARG A 13 1.61 3.51 10.26
C ARG A 13 1.76 4.83 9.50
N VAL A 14 0.97 5.04 8.45
CA VAL A 14 0.93 6.29 7.69
C VAL A 14 -0.51 6.80 7.64
N GLU A 15 -0.70 8.06 7.99
CA GLU A 15 -1.97 8.75 7.77
C GLU A 15 -1.92 9.51 6.45
N VAL A 16 -2.94 9.33 5.60
CA VAL A 16 -3.02 9.96 4.28
C VAL A 16 -4.34 10.72 4.15
N LEU A 17 -4.24 12.03 3.97
CA LEU A 17 -5.39 12.87 3.63
C LEU A 17 -5.61 12.89 2.11
N VAL A 18 -6.64 12.20 1.63
CA VAL A 18 -7.01 12.21 0.22
C VAL A 18 -7.95 13.37 -0.08
N ARG A 19 -7.42 14.44 -0.70
CA ARG A 19 -8.20 15.63 -1.08
C ARG A 19 -8.97 15.50 -2.40
N ALA A 20 -8.57 14.57 -3.26
CA ALA A 20 -9.19 14.34 -4.56
C ALA A 20 -9.36 12.83 -4.84
N PRO A 21 -10.35 12.17 -4.22
CA PRO A 21 -10.57 10.72 -4.35
C PRO A 21 -10.63 10.22 -5.80
N ALA A 22 -11.33 10.94 -6.69
CA ALA A 22 -11.45 10.57 -8.09
C ALA A 22 -10.09 10.52 -8.82
N ALA A 23 -9.15 11.41 -8.46
CA ALA A 23 -7.82 11.42 -9.07
C ALA A 23 -6.99 10.20 -8.66
N VAL A 24 -7.20 9.68 -7.44
CA VAL A 24 -6.57 8.44 -6.95
C VAL A 24 -7.08 7.25 -7.73
N ALA A 25 -8.41 7.09 -7.84
CA ALA A 25 -9.02 6.02 -8.61
C ALA A 25 -8.56 6.02 -10.08
N GLU A 26 -8.57 7.19 -10.73
CA GLU A 26 -8.13 7.29 -12.13
C GLU A 26 -6.62 7.00 -12.29
N ARG A 27 -5.79 7.31 -11.29
CA ARG A 27 -4.38 6.92 -11.30
C ARG A 27 -4.23 5.39 -11.17
N ALA A 28 -4.93 4.77 -10.23
CA ALA A 28 -4.94 3.31 -10.05
C ALA A 28 -5.38 2.59 -11.33
N VAL A 29 -6.47 3.04 -11.96
CA VAL A 29 -6.95 2.49 -13.24
C VAL A 29 -5.88 2.59 -14.35
N ARG A 30 -5.18 3.73 -14.45
CA ARG A 30 -4.11 3.89 -15.45
C ARG A 30 -2.95 2.94 -15.20
N GLU A 31 -2.54 2.74 -13.96
CA GLU A 31 -1.46 1.80 -13.63
C GLU A 31 -1.88 0.36 -13.87
N LEU A 32 -3.09 -0.03 -13.45
CA LEU A 32 -3.62 -1.37 -13.69
C LEU A 32 -3.71 -1.69 -15.20
N THR A 33 -4.21 -0.75 -16.00
CA THR A 33 -4.35 -0.93 -17.46
C THR A 33 -2.99 -1.00 -18.16
N GLY A 34 -1.97 -0.36 -17.59
CA GLY A 34 -0.59 -0.38 -18.11
C GLY A 34 0.25 -1.54 -17.60
N ALA A 35 -0.26 -2.34 -16.66
CA ALA A 35 0.45 -3.48 -16.10
C ALA A 35 0.42 -4.68 -17.06
N ASP A 36 1.52 -5.41 -17.12
CA ASP A 36 1.66 -6.63 -17.92
C ASP A 36 1.06 -7.83 -17.17
N ILE A 37 -0.28 -7.86 -17.09
CA ILE A 37 -1.06 -8.89 -16.40
C ILE A 37 -1.71 -9.82 -17.43
N ASP A 38 -1.55 -11.12 -17.24
CA ASP A 38 -2.29 -12.13 -17.99
C ASP A 38 -3.72 -12.26 -17.44
N TRP A 39 -4.60 -11.37 -17.92
CA TRP A 39 -6.02 -11.35 -17.56
C TRP A 39 -6.79 -12.63 -17.93
N SER A 40 -6.24 -13.55 -18.71
CA SER A 40 -6.90 -14.83 -19.01
C SER A 40 -6.81 -15.84 -17.87
N ALA A 41 -5.85 -15.65 -16.96
CA ALA A 41 -5.64 -16.47 -15.77
C ALA A 41 -6.29 -15.87 -14.50
N GLU A 42 -6.72 -14.61 -14.55
CA GLU A 42 -7.32 -13.90 -13.43
C GLU A 42 -8.81 -14.26 -13.26
N PRO A 43 -9.33 -14.24 -12.02
CA PRO A 43 -10.75 -14.51 -11.74
C PRO A 43 -11.67 -13.40 -12.25
N ASP A 44 -11.18 -12.16 -12.28
CA ASP A 44 -11.92 -10.98 -12.71
C ASP A 44 -11.42 -10.50 -14.06
N THR A 45 -12.32 -9.89 -14.84
CA THR A 45 -11.93 -9.17 -16.05
C THR A 45 -11.29 -7.83 -15.69
N LEU A 46 -10.44 -7.30 -16.58
CA LEU A 46 -9.92 -5.93 -16.46
C LEU A 46 -11.03 -4.90 -16.25
N ALA A 47 -12.19 -5.09 -16.90
CA ALA A 47 -13.33 -4.19 -16.77
C ALA A 47 -13.94 -4.19 -15.35
N GLU A 48 -14.05 -5.37 -14.73
CA GLU A 48 -14.53 -5.54 -13.36
C GLU A 48 -13.54 -4.93 -12.36
N ALA A 49 -12.25 -5.22 -12.51
CA ALA A 49 -11.20 -4.64 -11.65
C ALA A 49 -11.16 -3.10 -11.76
N VAL A 50 -11.30 -2.53 -12.96
CA VAL A 50 -11.41 -1.07 -13.15
C VAL A 50 -12.68 -0.51 -12.50
N ALA A 51 -13.81 -1.22 -12.59
CA ALA A 51 -15.05 -0.79 -11.96
C ALA A 51 -14.91 -0.76 -10.43
N GLU A 52 -14.29 -1.79 -9.86
CA GLU A 52 -14.05 -1.90 -8.42
C GLU A 52 -13.17 -0.74 -7.92
N LEU A 53 -12.03 -0.48 -8.57
CA LEU A 53 -11.12 0.63 -8.24
C LEU A 53 -11.80 2.02 -8.30
N ARG A 54 -12.82 2.18 -9.14
CA ARG A 54 -13.57 3.45 -9.21
C ARG A 54 -14.57 3.63 -8.08
N THR A 55 -14.98 2.54 -7.43
CA THR A 55 -15.98 2.54 -6.36
C THR A 55 -15.39 2.35 -4.97
N ASP A 56 -14.18 1.78 -4.86
CA ASP A 56 -13.48 1.54 -3.60
C ASP A 56 -12.19 2.37 -3.51
N LEU A 57 -12.25 3.50 -2.80
CA LEU A 57 -11.11 4.39 -2.61
C LEU A 57 -9.97 3.76 -1.79
N PRO A 58 -10.21 3.07 -0.66
CA PRO A 58 -9.17 2.32 0.02
C PRO A 58 -8.42 1.35 -0.89
N GLN A 59 -9.13 0.56 -1.69
CA GLN A 59 -8.51 -0.36 -2.66
C GLN A 59 -7.72 0.39 -3.73
N ALA A 60 -8.27 1.47 -4.28
CA ALA A 60 -7.56 2.31 -5.24
C ALA A 60 -6.25 2.86 -4.67
N LEU A 61 -6.27 3.41 -3.46
CA LEU A 61 -5.04 3.89 -2.82
C LEU A 61 -4.08 2.75 -2.49
N GLY A 62 -4.59 1.62 -2.00
CA GLY A 62 -3.79 0.44 -1.66
C GLY A 62 -3.06 -0.12 -2.87
N SER A 63 -3.70 -0.15 -4.04
CA SER A 63 -3.10 -0.62 -5.29
C SER A 63 -1.91 0.22 -5.78
N LEU A 64 -1.80 1.45 -5.31
CA LEU A 64 -0.71 2.37 -5.65
C LEU A 64 0.49 2.27 -4.69
N LEU A 65 0.37 1.49 -3.62
CA LEU A 65 1.45 1.31 -2.65
C LEU A 65 2.48 0.32 -3.18
N ASP A 66 3.72 0.78 -3.35
CA ASP A 66 4.86 -0.04 -3.78
C ASP A 66 5.92 -0.08 -2.66
N PRO A 67 5.98 -1.17 -1.87
CA PRO A 67 6.93 -1.28 -0.77
C PRO A 67 8.37 -1.50 -1.24
N HIS A 68 8.59 -2.02 -2.46
CA HIS A 68 9.94 -2.21 -2.99
C HIS A 68 10.63 -0.87 -3.24
N ARG A 69 9.88 0.17 -3.61
CA ARG A 69 10.40 1.53 -3.76
C ARG A 69 10.79 2.19 -2.44
N MET A 70 10.25 1.76 -1.30
CA MET A 70 10.56 2.39 -0.02
C MET A 70 12.02 2.24 0.38
N LEU A 71 12.67 1.15 -0.04
CA LEU A 71 14.05 0.80 0.33
C LEU A 71 14.97 0.66 -0.89
N SER A 72 14.54 1.11 -2.08
CA SER A 72 15.29 0.92 -3.32
C SER A 72 16.70 1.51 -3.30
N ASP A 73 16.91 2.56 -2.50
CA ASP A 73 18.16 3.31 -2.47
C ASP A 73 19.05 2.93 -1.27
N VAL A 74 18.64 1.94 -0.47
CA VAL A 74 19.40 1.50 0.71
C VAL A 74 20.31 0.33 0.33
N SER A 75 21.61 0.63 0.20
CA SER A 75 22.62 -0.39 -0.15
C SER A 75 22.67 -1.54 0.86
N GLY A 76 22.62 -2.77 0.35
CA GLY A 76 22.66 -3.99 1.17
C GLY A 76 21.32 -4.36 1.82
N VAL A 77 20.23 -3.65 1.51
CA VAL A 77 18.89 -3.99 1.98
C VAL A 77 18.06 -4.56 0.84
N GLU A 78 17.40 -5.69 1.13
CA GLU A 78 16.53 -6.39 0.21
C GLU A 78 15.13 -6.45 0.83
N PHE A 79 14.13 -5.94 0.12
CA PHE A 79 12.74 -6.13 0.50
C PHE A 79 12.30 -7.54 0.09
N ARG A 80 11.97 -8.39 1.08
CA ARG A 80 11.59 -9.80 0.87
C ARG A 80 10.09 -10.06 0.88
N GLY A 81 9.28 -9.05 1.16
CA GLY A 81 7.82 -9.18 1.25
C GLY A 81 7.25 -8.33 2.39
N GLY A 82 5.95 -8.03 2.30
CA GLY A 82 5.22 -7.30 3.31
C GLY A 82 3.73 -7.29 3.01
N HIS A 83 2.93 -7.11 4.05
CA HIS A 83 1.48 -6.95 3.92
C HIS A 83 1.15 -5.47 4.16
N LEU A 84 0.68 -4.80 3.11
CA LEU A 84 0.23 -3.42 3.16
C LEU A 84 -1.24 -3.38 2.76
N TRP A 85 -2.04 -2.64 3.51
CA TRP A 85 -3.43 -2.37 3.17
C TRP A 85 -3.77 -0.94 3.60
N VAL A 86 -4.87 -0.44 3.05
CA VAL A 86 -5.43 0.87 3.40
C VAL A 86 -6.79 0.62 4.03
N GLU A 87 -7.07 1.29 5.14
CA GLU A 87 -8.35 1.25 5.82
C GLU A 87 -8.86 2.68 6.08
N PRO A 88 -10.17 2.95 5.95
CA PRO A 88 -10.73 4.24 6.30
C PRO A 88 -10.94 4.36 7.81
N GLY A 89 -10.89 5.59 8.32
CA GLY A 89 -11.27 5.91 9.70
C GLY A 89 -10.11 5.79 10.69
N ALA A 90 -10.47 5.55 11.95
CA ALA A 90 -9.50 5.49 13.04
C ALA A 90 -8.59 4.25 12.92
N PRO A 91 -7.34 4.32 13.41
CA PRO A 91 -6.42 3.19 13.35
C PRO A 91 -7.01 1.93 13.99
N SER A 92 -6.82 0.78 13.35
CA SER A 92 -7.15 -0.51 13.95
C SER A 92 -6.48 -0.68 15.32
N PRO A 93 -7.23 -0.99 16.39
CA PRO A 93 -6.67 -1.26 17.72
C PRO A 93 -5.68 -2.43 17.75
N ARG A 94 -5.68 -3.27 16.70
CA ARG A 94 -4.80 -4.42 16.56
C ARG A 94 -3.43 -4.08 15.96
N PHE A 95 -3.24 -2.86 15.44
CA PHE A 95 -1.97 -2.40 14.88
C PHE A 95 -1.32 -1.36 15.79
N LEU A 96 -0.21 -1.73 16.45
CA LEU A 96 0.55 -0.84 17.34
C LEU A 96 2.00 -0.64 16.85
N PRO A 97 2.23 0.36 15.98
CA PRO A 97 3.38 1.27 16.12
C PRO A 97 2.83 2.70 16.18
N GLY A 98 2.74 3.25 17.39
CA GLY A 98 1.92 4.42 17.68
C GLY A 98 2.54 5.76 17.28
N PHE A 99 1.70 6.68 16.80
CA PHE A 99 1.79 8.08 17.20
C PHE A 99 1.06 8.15 18.55
N VAL A 100 1.79 8.40 19.64
CA VAL A 100 1.17 8.83 20.89
C VAL A 100 0.44 10.12 20.55
N GLU A 101 -0.84 10.22 20.90
CA GLU A 101 -1.46 11.54 20.96
C GLU A 101 -0.60 12.39 21.92
N PRO A 102 -0.35 13.67 21.66
CA PRO A 102 0.15 14.54 22.72
C PRO A 102 -0.91 14.48 23.83
N ASP A 103 -0.63 13.74 24.89
CA ASP A 103 -1.58 13.47 25.98
C ASP A 103 -2.27 14.77 26.43
N GLU A 104 -3.61 14.69 26.42
CA GLU A 104 -4.56 15.35 27.31
C GLU A 104 -4.30 16.82 27.68
N ARG A 105 -5.14 17.72 27.13
CA ARG A 105 -5.87 18.74 27.93
C ARG A 105 -7.03 19.38 27.17
#